data_AF-A0A2D0JR01-F1
#
_entry.id   AF-A0A2D0JR01-F1
#
_cell.length_a   1.000
_cell.length_b   1.000
_cell.length_c   1.000
_cell.angle_alpha   90.00
_cell.angle_beta   90.00
_cell.angle_gamma   90.00
#
_symmetry.space_group_name_H-M   'P 1'
#
loop_
_entity.id
_entity.type
_entity.pdbx_description
1 polymer ?
#
loop_
_entity_poly.entity_id
_entity_poly.type
_entity_poly.pdbx_seq_one_letter_code
_entity_poly.pdbx_strand_id
1 'polypeptide(L)'
;MIKAIKLKLREILPEVLKETGFKNQQSLNATIGSKNDEFFDLKNDVIHSQEEFVSRWLEGLKTSALKDGVAAHISIWNRLNKHAKFREYTVLFLKRSYLNQFDKLSKNRPESQDAELWIGQENANYGLLVSPRFRKDAGRTIRVRLELLPKHTGLLDT
;
A
#
# COMPACT_ATOMS: atom_id res chain seq x y z
N MET A 1 -15.38 -11.39 1.06
CA MET A 1 -14.00 -11.92 0.85
C MET A 1 -13.03 -11.56 1.99
N ILE A 2 -12.71 -10.27 2.23
CA ILE A 2 -11.73 -9.85 3.27
C ILE A 2 -12.08 -10.36 4.69
N LYS A 3 -13.37 -10.34 5.06
CA LYS A 3 -13.85 -10.84 6.38
C LYS A 3 -13.49 -12.32 6.61
N ALA A 4 -13.64 -13.16 5.59
CA ALA A 4 -13.30 -14.58 5.67
C ALA A 4 -11.79 -14.81 5.83
N ILE A 5 -10.97 -14.05 5.10
CA ILE A 5 -9.50 -14.11 5.23
C ILE A 5 -9.07 -13.68 6.64
N LYS A 6 -9.68 -12.62 7.20
CA LYS A 6 -9.42 -12.18 8.58
C LYS A 6 -9.80 -13.21 9.64
N LEU A 7 -10.79 -14.06 9.37
CA LEU A 7 -11.18 -15.13 10.29
C LEU A 7 -10.14 -16.25 10.26
N LYS A 8 -9.82 -16.76 9.07
CA LYS A 8 -8.78 -17.78 8.87
C LYS A 8 -7.42 -17.36 9.43
N LEU A 9 -7.01 -16.11 9.19
CA LEU A 9 -5.76 -15.58 9.75
C LEU A 9 -5.75 -15.61 11.28
N ARG A 10 -6.89 -15.37 11.95
CA ARG A 10 -6.99 -15.43 13.41
C ARG A 10 -6.96 -16.86 13.94
N GLU A 11 -7.54 -17.80 13.20
CA GLU A 11 -7.54 -19.22 13.56
C GLU A 11 -6.14 -19.82 13.53
N ILE A 12 -5.36 -19.55 12.47
CA ILE A 12 -4.02 -20.13 12.30
C ILE A 12 -2.92 -19.36 13.05
N LEU A 13 -3.18 -18.12 13.49
CA LEU A 13 -2.21 -17.25 14.13
C LEU A 13 -1.52 -17.88 15.36
N PRO A 14 -2.22 -18.54 16.31
CA PRO A 14 -1.58 -19.11 17.49
C PRO A 14 -0.57 -20.21 17.15
N GLU A 15 -0.91 -21.06 16.18
CA GLU A 15 -0.02 -22.12 15.69
C GLU A 15 1.23 -21.52 15.04
N VAL A 16 1.04 -20.51 14.19
CA VAL A 16 2.14 -19.84 13.50
C VAL A 16 3.09 -19.16 14.47
N LEU A 17 2.57 -18.45 15.48
CA LEU A 17 3.41 -17.79 16.50
C LEU A 17 4.23 -18.82 17.30
N LYS A 18 3.62 -19.97 17.63
CA LYS A 18 4.30 -21.07 18.33
C LYS A 18 5.42 -21.69 17.48
N GLU A 19 5.17 -21.92 16.19
CA GLU A 19 6.14 -22.54 15.27
C GLU A 19 7.30 -21.61 14.90
N THR A 20 7.00 -20.34 14.67
CA THR A 20 7.98 -19.35 14.21
C THR A 20 8.73 -18.66 15.36
N GLY A 21 8.21 -18.71 16.59
CA GLY A 21 8.80 -18.04 17.74
C GLY A 21 8.69 -16.51 17.71
N PHE A 22 7.81 -15.94 16.88
CA PHE A 22 7.53 -14.50 16.94
C PHE A 22 6.72 -14.16 18.20
N LYS A 23 7.05 -13.02 18.83
CA LYS A 23 6.43 -12.58 20.09
C LYS A 23 4.95 -12.22 19.95
N ASN A 24 4.58 -11.62 18.82
CA ASN A 24 3.22 -11.15 18.58
C ASN A 24 2.91 -11.03 17.08
N GLN A 25 1.62 -10.91 16.77
CA GLN A 25 1.13 -10.75 15.40
C GLN A 25 1.69 -9.50 14.71
N GLN A 26 1.91 -8.41 15.44
CA GLN A 26 2.38 -7.14 14.88
C GLN A 26 3.80 -7.30 14.32
N SER A 27 4.68 -7.95 15.07
CA SER A 27 6.05 -8.27 14.65
C SER A 27 6.04 -9.17 13.43
N LEU A 28 5.23 -10.23 13.42
CA LEU A 28 5.06 -11.12 12.27
C LEU A 28 4.63 -10.35 11.00
N ASN A 29 3.59 -9.52 11.14
CA ASN A 29 3.07 -8.73 10.02
C ASN A 29 4.06 -7.67 9.55
N ALA A 30 4.81 -7.05 10.46
CA ALA A 30 5.84 -6.07 10.11
C ALA A 30 7.01 -6.73 9.36
N THR A 31 7.41 -7.94 9.77
CA THR A 31 8.46 -8.71 9.07
C THR A 31 8.05 -9.05 7.65
N ILE A 32 6.81 -9.51 7.42
CA ILE A 32 6.33 -9.84 6.07
C ILE A 32 6.08 -8.55 5.26
N GLY A 33 5.42 -7.55 5.86
CA GLY A 33 5.00 -6.34 5.16
C GLY A 33 6.14 -5.39 4.78
N SER A 34 7.20 -5.31 5.59
CA SER A 34 8.36 -4.44 5.28
C SER A 34 9.11 -4.87 4.01
N LYS A 35 8.91 -6.12 3.57
CA LYS A 35 9.57 -6.69 2.39
C LYS A 35 8.85 -6.36 1.08
N ASN A 36 7.61 -5.85 1.16
CA ASN A 36 6.85 -5.50 -0.04
C ASN A 36 7.56 -4.42 -0.87
N ASP A 37 8.09 -3.38 -0.22
CA ASP A 37 8.77 -2.27 -0.90
C ASP A 37 10.09 -2.70 -1.56
N GLU A 38 10.67 -3.82 -1.11
CA GLU A 38 11.92 -4.38 -1.67
C GLU A 38 11.66 -5.28 -2.88
N PHE A 39 10.46 -5.86 -3.00
CA PHE A 39 10.14 -6.84 -4.06
C PHE A 39 9.24 -6.28 -5.15
N PHE A 40 8.56 -5.15 -4.91
CA PHE A 40 7.68 -4.51 -5.88
C PHE A 40 8.20 -3.16 -6.27
N ASP A 41 8.27 -2.89 -7.58
CA ASP A 41 8.45 -1.52 -8.04
C ASP A 41 7.07 -0.84 -8.08
N LEU A 42 6.68 -0.28 -6.93
CA LEU A 42 5.38 0.40 -6.73
C LEU A 42 5.13 1.56 -7.72
N LYS A 43 6.13 2.00 -8.49
CA LYS A 43 5.99 3.07 -9.49
C LYS A 43 5.59 2.53 -10.87
N ASN A 44 6.10 1.36 -11.24
CA ASN A 44 5.97 0.82 -12.59
C ASN A 44 5.13 -0.46 -12.67
N ASP A 45 5.03 -1.21 -11.56
CA ASP A 45 4.30 -2.48 -11.55
C ASP A 45 2.79 -2.27 -11.36
N VAL A 46 2.03 -2.70 -12.35
CA VAL A 46 0.58 -2.88 -12.25
C VAL A 46 0.30 -4.36 -11.97
N ILE A 47 -0.43 -4.63 -10.88
CA ILE A 47 -0.73 -6.01 -10.46
C ILE A 47 -2.24 -6.22 -10.48
N HIS A 48 -2.69 -7.14 -11.32
CA HIS A 48 -4.12 -7.31 -11.62
C HIS A 48 -4.81 -8.40 -10.79
N SER A 49 -4.04 -9.25 -10.10
CA SER A 49 -4.60 -10.34 -9.29
C SER A 49 -3.88 -10.56 -7.96
N GLN A 50 -4.59 -11.20 -7.03
CA GLN A 50 -4.04 -11.62 -5.73
C GLN A 50 -2.96 -12.69 -5.91
N GLU A 51 -3.14 -13.59 -6.87
CA GLU A 51 -2.25 -14.69 -7.19
C GLU A 51 -0.93 -14.17 -7.76
N GLU A 52 -0.99 -13.20 -8.67
CA GLU A 52 0.18 -12.52 -9.21
C GLU A 52 0.97 -11.81 -8.10
N PHE A 53 0.28 -11.08 -7.20
CA PHE A 53 0.91 -10.43 -6.07
C PHE A 53 1.67 -11.42 -5.18
N VAL A 54 1.04 -12.55 -4.84
CA VAL A 54 1.68 -13.60 -4.03
C VAL A 54 2.87 -14.23 -4.76
N SER A 55 2.72 -14.54 -6.04
CA SER A 55 3.78 -15.18 -6.84
C SER A 55 5.01 -14.30 -6.93
N ARG A 56 4.84 -13.03 -7.31
CA ARG A 56 5.95 -12.06 -7.40
C ARG A 56 6.65 -11.86 -6.06
N TRP A 57 5.90 -11.79 -4.96
CA TRP A 57 6.50 -11.69 -3.62
C TRP A 57 7.36 -12.91 -3.26
N LEU A 58 6.86 -14.12 -3.56
CA LEU A 58 7.60 -15.36 -3.32
C LEU A 58 8.83 -15.50 -4.21
N GLU A 59 8.74 -15.06 -5.47
CA GLU A 59 9.88 -15.03 -6.39
C GLU A 59 10.93 -14.01 -5.98
N GLY A 60 10.51 -12.82 -5.53
CA GLY A 60 11.41 -11.79 -4.98
C GLY A 60 12.15 -12.30 -3.76
N LEU A 61 11.43 -12.93 -2.82
CA LEU A 61 12.04 -13.53 -1.64
C LEU A 61 13.02 -14.66 -2.01
N LYS A 62 12.63 -15.56 -2.92
CA LYS A 62 13.49 -16.66 -3.39
C LYS A 62 14.75 -16.12 -4.04
N THR A 63 14.60 -15.15 -4.93
CA THR A 63 15.73 -14.54 -5.66
C THR A 63 16.68 -13.87 -4.69
N SER A 64 16.17 -13.09 -3.74
CA SER A 64 17.02 -12.37 -2.80
C SER A 64 17.64 -13.27 -1.73
N ALA A 65 16.96 -14.35 -1.34
CA ALA A 65 17.53 -15.34 -0.45
C ALA A 65 18.64 -16.17 -1.13
N LEU A 66 18.47 -16.55 -2.40
CA LEU A 66 19.40 -17.44 -3.10
C LEU A 66 20.54 -16.71 -3.84
N LYS A 67 20.27 -15.54 -4.42
CA LYS A 67 21.27 -14.76 -5.18
C LYS A 67 21.96 -13.71 -4.32
N ASP A 68 21.20 -12.88 -3.62
CA ASP A 68 21.76 -11.74 -2.89
C ASP A 68 22.29 -12.14 -1.50
N GLY A 69 21.88 -13.32 -1.00
CA GLY A 69 22.36 -13.87 0.26
C GLY A 69 21.93 -13.07 1.50
N VAL A 70 20.86 -12.27 1.39
CA VAL A 70 20.41 -11.41 2.50
C VAL A 70 19.95 -12.29 3.66
N ALA A 71 20.65 -12.22 4.81
CA ALA A 71 20.40 -13.07 5.96
C ALA A 71 18.93 -13.04 6.45
N ALA A 72 18.30 -11.85 6.41
CA ALA A 72 16.88 -11.70 6.74
C ALA A 72 15.98 -12.51 5.79
N HIS A 73 16.25 -12.47 4.49
CA HIS A 73 15.46 -13.15 3.45
C HIS A 73 15.65 -14.67 3.54
N ILE A 74 16.89 -15.12 3.75
CA ILE A 74 17.21 -16.52 4.01
C ILE A 74 16.43 -17.04 5.23
N SER A 75 16.38 -16.26 6.32
CA SER A 75 15.67 -16.68 7.53
C SER A 75 14.16 -16.85 7.29
N ILE A 76 13.55 -15.97 6.50
CA ILE A 76 12.12 -16.05 6.14
C ILE A 76 11.88 -17.21 5.18
N TRP A 77 12.73 -17.38 4.17
CA TRP A 77 12.67 -18.47 3.20
C TRP A 77 12.76 -19.84 3.87
N ASN A 78 13.71 -20.01 4.79
CA ASN A 78 13.85 -21.24 5.57
C ASN A 78 12.62 -21.53 6.44
N ARG A 79 12.03 -20.50 7.06
CA ARG A 79 10.79 -20.64 7.84
C ARG A 79 9.60 -21.04 6.96
N LEU A 80 9.47 -20.47 5.76
CA LEU A 80 8.42 -20.82 4.80
C LEU A 80 8.51 -22.27 4.34
N ASN A 81 9.73 -22.77 4.12
CA ASN A 81 9.95 -24.16 3.72
C ASN A 81 9.76 -25.14 4.89
N LYS A 82 10.08 -24.73 6.11
CA LYS A 82 9.97 -25.56 7.31
C LYS A 82 8.54 -25.66 7.86
N HIS A 83 7.77 -24.57 7.79
CA HIS A 83 6.49 -24.44 8.48
C HIS A 83 5.34 -24.22 7.49
N ALA A 84 4.56 -25.27 7.22
CA ALA A 84 3.44 -25.21 6.28
C ALA A 84 2.36 -24.20 6.70
N LYS A 85 2.09 -24.07 8.01
CA LYS A 85 1.14 -23.10 8.56
C LYS A 85 1.60 -21.67 8.38
N PHE A 86 2.90 -21.41 8.56
CA PHE A 86 3.49 -20.10 8.30
C PHE A 86 3.41 -19.73 6.81
N ARG A 87 3.61 -20.70 5.92
CA ARG A 87 3.40 -20.51 4.48
C ARG A 87 1.96 -20.14 4.15
N GLU A 88 0.99 -20.87 4.71
CA GLU A 88 -0.43 -20.55 4.53
C GLU A 88 -0.78 -19.16 5.07
N TYR A 89 -0.29 -18.81 6.25
CA TYR A 89 -0.46 -17.48 6.84
C TYR A 89 0.10 -16.38 5.93
N THR A 90 1.31 -16.58 5.41
CA THR A 90 1.98 -15.60 4.56
C THR A 90 1.16 -15.37 3.28
N VAL A 91 0.70 -16.43 2.63
CA VAL A 91 -0.17 -16.32 1.44
C VAL A 91 -1.46 -15.56 1.77
N LEU A 92 -2.17 -15.94 2.84
CA LEU A 92 -3.41 -15.26 3.25
C LEU A 92 -3.19 -13.79 3.62
N PHE A 93 -2.07 -13.49 4.27
CA PHE A 93 -1.69 -12.12 4.63
C PHE A 93 -1.44 -11.27 3.38
N LEU A 94 -0.69 -11.79 2.41
CA LEU A 94 -0.39 -11.11 1.15
C LEU A 94 -1.66 -10.88 0.32
N LYS A 95 -2.52 -11.89 0.18
CA LYS A 95 -3.84 -11.75 -0.47
C LYS A 95 -4.70 -10.68 0.18
N ARG A 96 -4.72 -10.64 1.52
CA ARG A 96 -5.42 -9.59 2.27
C ARG A 96 -4.79 -8.23 2.01
N SER A 97 -3.46 -8.13 1.98
CA SER A 97 -2.77 -6.87 1.73
C SER A 97 -3.20 -6.33 0.38
N TYR A 98 -3.00 -7.10 -0.69
CA TYR A 98 -3.41 -6.75 -2.05
C TYR A 98 -4.84 -6.22 -2.11
N LEU A 99 -5.80 -6.92 -1.50
CA LEU A 99 -7.20 -6.47 -1.48
C LEU A 99 -7.43 -5.11 -0.81
N ASN A 100 -6.64 -4.74 0.21
CA ASN A 100 -6.75 -3.41 0.83
C ASN A 100 -6.08 -2.31 -0.02
N GLN A 101 -5.16 -2.68 -0.91
CA GLN A 101 -4.43 -1.76 -1.78
C GLN A 101 -4.81 -1.93 -3.26
N PHE A 102 -5.89 -2.63 -3.56
CA PHE A 102 -6.30 -2.97 -4.92
C PHE A 102 -6.37 -1.72 -5.80
N ASP A 103 -7.11 -0.70 -5.38
CA ASP A 103 -7.26 0.57 -6.10
C ASP A 103 -5.93 1.29 -6.36
N LYS A 104 -4.89 1.04 -5.56
CA LYS A 104 -3.56 1.66 -5.68
C LYS A 104 -2.63 0.88 -6.60
N LEU A 105 -2.81 -0.44 -6.69
CA LEU A 105 -1.96 -1.37 -7.43
C LEU A 105 -2.52 -1.71 -8.81
N SER A 106 -3.83 -1.58 -9.00
CA SER A 106 -4.52 -1.93 -10.25
C SER A 106 -4.66 -0.77 -11.22
N LYS A 107 -4.36 0.47 -10.80
CA LYS A 107 -4.47 1.67 -11.62
C LYS A 107 -3.13 2.01 -12.24
N ASN A 108 -3.14 2.19 -13.56
CA ASN A 108 -1.97 2.69 -14.28
C ASN A 108 -1.73 4.15 -13.85
N ARG A 109 -0.55 4.44 -13.30
CA ARG A 109 -0.20 5.83 -12.96
C ARG A 109 0.28 6.52 -14.24
N PRO A 110 -0.07 7.80 -14.45
CA PRO A 110 0.58 8.60 -15.47
C PRO A 110 2.10 8.59 -15.22
N GLU A 111 2.90 8.59 -16.28
CA GLU A 111 4.35 8.72 -16.12
C GLU A 111 4.68 10.03 -15.40
N SER A 112 5.84 10.10 -14.75
CA SER A 112 6.19 11.30 -13.95
C SER A 112 6.22 12.59 -14.78
N GLN A 113 6.46 12.47 -16.10
CA GLN A 113 6.42 13.56 -17.07
C GLN A 113 4.97 14.00 -17.38
N ASP A 114 4.02 13.06 -17.41
CA ASP A 114 2.58 13.33 -17.61
C ASP A 114 1.85 13.69 -16.32
N ALA A 115 2.45 13.41 -15.16
CA ALA A 115 1.90 13.78 -13.85
C ALA A 115 1.88 15.31 -13.66
N GLU A 116 2.81 16.03 -14.30
CA GLU A 116 2.84 17.50 -14.33
C GLU A 116 1.63 18.05 -15.11
N LEU A 117 1.22 17.35 -16.18
CA LEU A 117 0.02 17.66 -16.96
C LEU A 117 -1.29 17.32 -16.20
N TRP A 118 -1.25 16.37 -15.27
CA TRP A 118 -2.41 15.99 -14.44
C TRP A 118 -2.80 17.03 -13.39
N ILE A 119 -1.92 17.97 -13.04
CA ILE A 119 -2.22 19.17 -12.25
C ILE A 119 -2.41 20.40 -13.17
N GLY A 120 -2.28 20.22 -14.48
CA GLY A 120 -2.34 21.28 -15.47
C GLY A 120 -3.35 20.98 -16.58
N GLN A 121 -4.65 20.87 -16.27
CA GLN A 121 -5.60 21.35 -17.27
C GLN A 121 -5.30 22.84 -17.47
N GLU A 122 -4.84 23.23 -18.67
CA GLU A 122 -4.54 24.61 -19.15
C GLU A 122 -5.67 25.64 -18.92
N ASN A 123 -6.74 25.25 -18.24
CA ASN A 123 -8.00 25.94 -18.13
C ASN A 123 -8.70 25.69 -16.77
N ALA A 124 -7.99 25.25 -15.74
CA ALA A 124 -8.52 25.18 -14.37
C ALA A 124 -8.02 26.37 -13.55
N ASN A 125 -8.92 27.29 -13.18
CA ASN A 125 -8.61 28.34 -12.22
C ASN A 125 -8.58 27.72 -10.81
N TYR A 126 -7.37 27.44 -10.32
CA TYR A 126 -7.19 26.98 -8.95
C TYR A 126 -7.23 28.19 -8.01
N GLY A 127 -8.28 28.28 -7.20
CA GLY A 127 -8.38 29.29 -6.14
C GLY A 127 -7.89 28.73 -4.81
N LEU A 128 -6.86 29.34 -4.22
CA LEU A 128 -6.49 29.07 -2.83
C LEU A 128 -7.36 29.93 -1.90
N LEU A 129 -8.49 29.39 -1.44
CA LEU A 129 -9.33 30.10 -0.48
C LEU A 129 -8.77 29.93 0.94
N VAL A 130 -8.08 30.96 1.42
CA VAL A 130 -7.61 31.03 2.82
C VAL A 130 -8.69 31.71 3.66
N SER A 131 -9.53 30.93 4.35
CA SER A 131 -10.50 31.48 5.29
C SER A 131 -9.88 31.67 6.67
N PRO A 132 -9.71 32.89 7.20
CA PRO A 132 -9.33 33.09 8.59
C PRO A 132 -10.46 32.64 9.53
N ARG A 133 -10.13 31.81 10.52
CA ARG A 133 -11.06 31.48 11.63
C ARG A 133 -10.56 32.14 12.90
N PHE A 134 -11.37 33.01 13.49
CA PHE A 134 -11.10 33.58 14.80
C PHE A 134 -11.64 32.62 15.88
N ARG A 135 -10.73 31.99 16.64
CA ARG A 135 -11.04 31.33 17.92
C ARG A 135 -10.78 32.34 19.03
N LYS A 136 -11.71 32.49 19.98
CA LYS A 136 -11.55 33.43 21.09
C LYS A 136 -10.35 33.11 22.00
N ASP A 137 -9.91 31.84 22.06
CA ASP A 137 -9.04 31.40 23.17
C ASP A 137 -7.78 30.60 22.76
N ALA A 138 -7.42 30.54 21.46
CA ALA A 138 -6.21 29.84 21.05
C ALA A 138 -5.66 30.39 19.72
N GLY A 139 -4.33 30.58 19.67
CA GLY A 139 -3.58 31.17 18.56
C GLY A 139 -3.88 30.61 17.17
N ARG A 140 -3.45 31.36 16.16
CA ARG A 140 -3.81 31.20 14.74
C ARG A 140 -3.46 29.80 14.23
N THR A 141 -4.47 29.03 13.86
CA THR A 141 -4.32 27.80 13.08
C THR A 141 -4.92 28.03 11.70
N ILE A 142 -4.12 27.91 10.64
CA ILE A 142 -4.59 28.01 9.25
C ILE A 142 -4.96 26.61 8.77
N ARG A 143 -6.21 26.41 8.35
CA ARG A 143 -6.59 25.26 7.53
C ARG A 143 -6.66 25.72 6.08
N VAL A 144 -5.88 25.07 5.22
CA VAL A 144 -5.93 25.29 3.78
C VAL A 144 -6.87 24.24 3.18
N ARG A 145 -7.83 24.69 2.39
CA ARG A 145 -8.71 23.83 1.60
C ARG A 145 -8.47 24.16 0.13
N LEU A 146 -8.12 23.14 -0.65
CA LEU A 146 -8.00 23.26 -2.09
C LEU A 146 -9.37 22.90 -2.70
N GLU A 147 -9.98 23.83 -3.42
CA GLU A 147 -11.24 23.62 -4.13
C GLU A 147 -11.07 23.97 -5.61
N LEU A 148 -11.74 23.22 -6.49
CA LEU A 148 -11.81 23.51 -7.92
C LEU A 148 -12.90 24.57 -8.11
N LEU A 149 -12.52 25.77 -8.56
CA LEU A 149 -13.50 26.82 -8.86
C LEU A 149 -14.03 26.65 -10.29
N PRO A 150 -15.35 26.69 -10.50
CA PRO A 150 -15.90 26.68 -11.84
C PRO A 150 -15.48 27.95 -12.60
N LYS A 151 -15.28 27.84 -13.91
CA LYS A 151 -15.01 29.00 -14.77
C LYS A 151 -16.20 29.96 -14.69
N HIS A 152 -15.94 31.20 -14.25
CA HIS A 152 -16.86 32.31 -14.53
C HIS A 152 -16.80 32.60 -16.03
N THR A 153 -17.76 32.06 -16.80
CA THR A 153 -18.11 32.61 -18.10
C THR A 153 -18.78 33.95 -17.86
N GLY A 154 -18.00 35.03 -17.96
CA GLY A 154 -18.56 36.37 -18.10
C GLY A 154 -19.36 36.44 -19.40
N LEU A 155 -20.68 36.40 -19.28
CA LEU A 155 -21.59 36.98 -20.26
C LEU A 155 -21.33 38.48 -20.28
N LEU A 156 -20.59 38.95 -21.29
CA LEU A 156 -20.84 40.26 -21.87
C LEU A 156 -21.64 40.01 -23.13
N ASP A 157 -22.95 39.90 -22.92
CA ASP A 157 -23.94 40.20 -23.96
C ASP A 157 -23.90 41.70 -24.24
N THR A 158 -23.89 42.02 -25.54
CA THR A 158 -24.16 43.30 -26.23
C THR A 158 -23.18 44.47 -26.09
#